data_AF-A0A932ZK52-F1
#
_entry.id   AF-A0A932ZK52-F1
#
_cell.length_a   1.000
_cell.length_b   1.000
_cell.length_c   1.000
_cell.angle_alpha   90.00
_cell.angle_beta   90.00
_cell.angle_gamma   90.00
#
_symmetry.space_group_name_H-M   'P 1'
#
loop_
_entity.id
_entity.type
_entity.pdbx_description
1 polymer ?
#
loop_
_entity_poly.entity_id
_entity_poly.type
_entity_poly.pdbx_seq_one_letter_code
_entity_poly.pdbx_strand_id
1 'polypeptide(L)'
;MMTRFLYLGSLGLLTDLTFGALKNLITQKDLGLRGETSLWKFPLYGLIPFLFPLISNRVEIYPWWGRGLVYMAAFFLIEYLAHWIYEKLRIQPWSYSGRYALQGRISLLHAPVWFGGGLLIEWIYPFITM
;
A
#
# COMPACT_ATOMS: atom_id res chain seq x y z
N MET A 1 -7.79 -13.84 -12.80
CA MET A 1 -8.17 -12.66 -11.99
C MET A 1 -8.26 -12.98 -10.50
N MET A 2 -9.03 -13.98 -10.08
CA MET A 2 -9.08 -14.39 -8.67
C MET A 2 -7.73 -14.86 -8.11
N THR A 3 -6.95 -15.62 -8.90
CA THR A 3 -5.59 -16.02 -8.53
C THR A 3 -4.70 -14.81 -8.26
N ARG A 4 -4.70 -13.82 -9.16
CA ARG A 4 -3.93 -12.58 -9.01
C ARG A 4 -4.33 -11.77 -7.77
N PHE A 5 -5.62 -11.73 -7.44
CA PHE A 5 -6.12 -11.13 -6.19
C PHE A 5 -5.50 -11.81 -4.96
N LEU A 6 -5.50 -13.14 -4.91
CA LEU A 6 -4.93 -13.90 -3.79
C LEU A 6 -3.41 -13.74 -3.71
N TYR A 7 -2.70 -13.83 -4.85
CA TYR A 7 -1.25 -13.67 -4.90
C TYR A 7 -0.81 -12.27 -4.45
N LEU A 8 -1.37 -11.21 -5.05
CA LEU A 8 -1.01 -9.83 -4.68
C LEU A 8 -1.51 -9.44 -3.30
N GLY A 9 -2.68 -9.94 -2.88
CA GLY A 9 -3.17 -9.79 -1.51
C GLY A 9 -2.19 -10.36 -0.49
N SER A 10 -1.70 -11.58 -0.72
CA SER A 10 -0.76 -12.26 0.17
C SER A 10 0.61 -11.60 0.14
N LEU A 11 1.11 -11.25 -1.06
CA LEU A 11 2.39 -10.57 -1.22
C LEU A 11 2.38 -9.18 -0.57
N GLY A 12 1.26 -8.46 -0.66
CA GLY A 12 1.06 -7.18 0.02
C GLY A 12 1.14 -7.33 1.54
N LEU A 13 0.45 -8.33 2.12
CA LEU A 13 0.55 -8.60 3.57
C LEU A 13 1.98 -8.96 4.00
N LEU A 14 2.67 -9.81 3.25
CA LEU A 14 4.08 -10.16 3.53
C LEU A 14 4.99 -8.94 3.42
N THR A 15 4.74 -8.05 2.46
CA THR A 15 5.51 -6.82 2.29
C THR A 15 5.27 -5.86 3.46
N ASP A 16 4.02 -5.70 3.91
CA ASP A 16 3.68 -4.85 5.07
C ASP A 16 4.30 -5.41 6.36
N LEU A 17 4.25 -6.74 6.54
CA LEU A 17 4.86 -7.42 7.69
C LEU A 17 6.39 -7.26 7.69
N THR A 18 7.06 -7.46 6.55
CA THR A 18 8.51 -7.28 6.45
C THR A 18 8.92 -5.82 6.62
N PHE A 19 8.16 -4.88 6.06
CA PHE A 19 8.39 -3.45 6.26
C PHE A 19 8.25 -3.05 7.73
N GLY A 20 7.22 -3.55 8.43
CA GLY A 20 7.04 -3.36 9.87
C GLY A 20 8.22 -3.90 10.69
N ALA A 21 8.67 -5.12 10.38
CA ALA A 21 9.83 -5.74 11.03
C ALA A 21 11.11 -4.92 10.83
N LEU A 22 11.38 -4.47 9.60
CA LEU A 22 12.55 -3.63 9.27
C LEU A 22 12.47 -2.26 9.95
N LYS A 23 11.28 -1.65 10.00
CA LYS A 23 11.08 -0.39 10.71
C LYS A 23 11.37 -0.52 12.20
N ASN A 24 10.92 -1.62 12.82
CA ASN A 24 11.20 -1.91 14.23
C ASN A 24 12.69 -2.15 14.48
N LEU A 25 13.36 -2.87 13.59
CA LEU A 25 14.82 -3.05 13.63
C LEU A 25 15.55 -1.70 13.59
N ILE A 26 15.19 -0.80 12.68
CA ILE A 26 15.90 0.49 12.53
C ILE A 26 15.59 1.44 13.70
N THR A 27 14.32 1.50 14.12
CA THR A 27 13.87 2.50 15.09
C THR A 27 14.14 2.06 16.53
N GLN A 28 13.91 0.79 16.83
CA GLN A 28 13.96 0.24 18.20
C GLN A 28 15.15 -0.71 18.40
N LYS A 29 15.93 -1.01 17.35
CA LYS A 29 17.01 -2.02 17.37
C LYS A 29 16.52 -3.40 17.78
N ASP A 30 15.26 -3.72 17.50
CA ASP A 30 14.69 -5.02 17.76
C ASP A 30 15.20 -6.05 16.75
N LEU A 31 16.14 -6.89 17.20
CA LEU A 31 16.71 -7.99 16.42
C LEU A 31 15.75 -9.18 16.27
N GLY A 32 14.61 -9.17 16.97
CA GLY A 32 13.58 -10.19 16.85
C GLY A 32 12.84 -10.20 15.51
N LEU A 33 13.01 -9.15 14.68
CA LEU A 33 12.45 -9.02 13.33
C LEU A 33 10.95 -9.32 13.28
N ARG A 34 10.20 -8.87 14.29
CA ARG A 34 8.74 -9.05 14.37
C ARG A 34 8.02 -7.86 13.75
N GLY A 35 7.21 -8.14 12.75
CA GLY A 35 6.29 -7.19 12.14
C GLY A 35 4.84 -7.56 12.46
N GLU A 36 3.98 -6.56 12.57
CA GLU A 36 2.55 -6.73 12.78
C GLU A 36 1.80 -6.16 11.57
N THR A 37 0.81 -6.90 11.07
CA THR A 37 -0.07 -6.45 10.00
C THR A 37 -1.50 -6.87 10.28
N SER A 38 -2.45 -6.12 9.74
CA SER A 38 -3.88 -6.40 9.87
C SER A 38 -4.40 -7.11 8.62
N LEU A 39 -5.13 -8.21 8.81
CA LEU A 39 -5.74 -8.95 7.71
C LEU A 39 -6.74 -8.09 6.91
N TRP A 40 -7.30 -7.04 7.51
CA TRP A 40 -8.15 -6.08 6.82
C TRP A 40 -7.42 -5.25 5.75
N LYS A 41 -6.08 -5.30 5.68
CA LYS A 41 -5.31 -4.75 4.56
C LYS A 41 -5.32 -5.67 3.33
N PHE A 42 -5.61 -6.96 3.49
CA PHE A 42 -5.61 -7.94 2.41
C PHE A 42 -6.51 -7.56 1.23
N PRO A 43 -7.77 -7.12 1.42
CA PRO A 43 -8.62 -6.72 0.30
C PRO A 43 -8.02 -5.53 -0.48
N LEU A 44 -7.33 -4.61 0.19
CA LEU A 44 -6.73 -3.43 -0.45
C LEU A 44 -5.59 -3.84 -1.38
N TYR A 45 -4.72 -4.74 -0.91
CA TYR A 45 -3.64 -5.29 -1.74
C TYR A 45 -4.18 -6.20 -2.86
N GLY A 46 -5.21 -6.99 -2.57
CA GLY A 46 -5.87 -7.83 -3.57
C GLY A 46 -6.55 -7.04 -4.69
N LEU A 47 -6.97 -5.80 -4.44
CA LEU A 47 -7.59 -4.93 -5.44
C LEU A 47 -6.58 -4.30 -6.43
N ILE A 48 -5.29 -4.34 -6.14
CA ILE A 48 -4.22 -3.80 -7.01
C ILE A 48 -4.35 -4.28 -8.47
N PRO A 49 -4.46 -5.58 -8.79
CA PRO A 49 -4.55 -6.05 -10.18
C PRO A 49 -5.82 -5.61 -10.93
N PHE A 50 -6.82 -5.07 -10.24
CA PHE A 50 -8.00 -4.48 -10.88
C PHE A 50 -7.82 -2.98 -11.11
N LEU A 51 -7.29 -2.26 -10.11
CA LEU A 51 -7.16 -0.81 -10.15
C LEU A 51 -5.91 -0.36 -10.92
N PHE A 52 -4.81 -1.10 -10.79
CA PHE A 52 -3.53 -0.75 -11.36
C PHE A 52 -3.58 -0.60 -12.89
N PRO A 53 -4.11 -1.57 -13.68
CA PRO A 53 -4.22 -1.41 -15.14
C PRO A 53 -5.09 -0.24 -15.58
N LEU A 54 -6.15 0.07 -14.81
CA LEU A 54 -7.05 1.19 -15.12
C LEU A 54 -6.34 2.53 -14.98
N ILE A 55 -5.40 2.63 -14.03
CA ILE A 55 -4.61 3.84 -13.80
C ILE A 55 -3.41 3.88 -14.74
N SER A 56 -2.64 2.79 -14.86
CA SER A 56 -1.39 2.74 -15.65
C SER A 56 -1.62 3.14 -17.10
N ASN A 57 -2.68 2.62 -17.74
CA ASN A 57 -3.01 2.92 -19.13
C ASN A 57 -3.35 4.39 -19.38
N ARG A 58 -3.72 5.14 -18.33
CA ARG A 58 -4.04 6.58 -18.43
C ARG A 58 -2.83 7.46 -18.15
N VAL A 59 -1.81 6.93 -17.49
CA VAL A 59 -0.63 7.70 -17.07
C VAL A 59 0.63 7.36 -17.86
N GLU A 60 0.56 6.43 -18.81
CA GLU A 60 1.68 6.02 -19.66
C GLU A 60 2.35 7.20 -20.39
N ILE A 61 1.57 8.23 -20.74
CA ILE A 61 2.05 9.46 -21.38
C ILE A 61 2.97 10.31 -20.50
N TYR A 62 2.94 10.11 -19.18
CA TYR A 62 3.74 10.89 -18.24
C TYR A 62 5.12 10.26 -18.01
N PRO A 63 6.15 11.08 -17.72
CA PRO A 63 7.45 10.57 -17.28
C PRO A 63 7.31 9.78 -15.97
N TRP A 64 8.33 8.98 -15.64
CA TRP A 64 8.31 8.08 -14.48
C TRP A 64 7.91 8.78 -13.17
N TRP A 65 8.38 10.00 -12.94
CA TRP A 65 8.05 10.77 -11.74
C TRP A 65 6.58 11.20 -11.72
N GLY A 66 5.99 11.53 -12.87
CA GLY A 66 4.57 11.87 -12.98
C GLY A 66 3.69 10.67 -12.67
N ARG A 67 4.06 9.49 -13.19
CA ARG A 67 3.36 8.23 -12.90
C ARG A 67 3.43 7.87 -11.42
N GLY A 68 4.62 7.96 -10.83
CA GLY A 68 4.81 7.71 -9.39
C GLY A 68 3.94 8.62 -8.52
N LEU A 69 3.80 9.90 -8.87
CA LEU A 69 2.92 10.82 -8.15
C LEU A 69 1.44 10.43 -8.25
N VAL A 70 0.98 10.00 -9.44
CA VAL A 70 -0.40 9.54 -9.61
C VAL A 70 -0.65 8.24 -8.82
N TYR A 71 0.28 7.28 -8.86
CA TYR A 71 0.16 6.06 -8.07
C TYR A 71 0.12 6.35 -6.56
N MET A 72 1.01 7.24 -6.09
CA MET A 72 1.01 7.70 -4.70
C MET A 72 -0.33 8.31 -4.29
N ALA A 73 -0.87 9.22 -5.10
CA ALA A 73 -2.17 9.85 -4.83
C ALA A 73 -3.32 8.84 -4.83
N ALA A 74 -3.32 7.90 -5.78
CA ALA A 74 -4.33 6.85 -5.86
C ALA A 74 -4.29 5.91 -4.64
N PHE A 75 -3.11 5.49 -4.19
CA PHE A 75 -2.97 4.67 -3.00
C PHE A 75 -3.43 5.38 -1.74
N PHE A 76 -3.05 6.65 -1.55
CA PHE A 76 -3.58 7.44 -0.43
C PHE A 76 -5.10 7.58 -0.47
N LEU A 77 -5.69 7.80 -1.65
CA LEU A 77 -7.13 7.90 -1.80
C LEU A 77 -7.83 6.60 -1.41
N ILE A 78 -7.34 5.46 -1.92
CA ILE A 78 -7.89 4.13 -1.61
C ILE A 78 -7.75 3.82 -0.12
N GLU A 79 -6.57 4.07 0.46
CA GLU A 79 -6.29 3.85 1.88
C GLU A 79 -7.23 4.70 2.75
N TYR A 80 -7.39 5.97 2.41
CA TYR A 80 -8.29 6.88 3.14
C TYR A 80 -9.75 6.45 3.06
N LEU A 81 -10.24 6.09 1.87
CA LEU A 81 -11.61 5.62 1.67
C LEU A 81 -11.87 4.30 2.39
N ALA A 82 -10.93 3.36 2.30
CA ALA A 82 -11.01 2.09 3.00
C ALA A 82 -11.08 2.28 4.51
N HIS A 83 -10.19 3.12 5.06
CA HIS A 83 -10.19 3.43 6.47
C HIS A 83 -11.51 4.06 6.93
N TRP A 84 -12.06 4.99 6.13
CA TRP A 84 -13.36 5.59 6.42
C TRP A 84 -14.51 4.56 6.43
N ILE A 85 -14.49 3.59 5.53
CA ILE A 85 -15.45 2.47 5.54
C ILE A 85 -15.27 1.62 6.80
N TYR A 86 -14.01 1.30 7.16
CA TYR A 86 -13.72 0.48 8.34
C TYR A 86 -14.14 1.17 9.65
N GLU A 87 -13.93 2.49 9.77
CA GLU A 87 -14.41 3.27 10.91
C GLU A 87 -15.93 3.16 11.07
N LYS A 88 -16.70 3.22 9.97
CA LYS A 88 -18.16 3.04 10.01
C LYS A 88 -18.56 1.66 10.51
N LEU A 89 -17.75 0.64 10.22
CA LEU A 89 -17.92 -0.73 10.69
C LEU A 89 -17.34 -0.95 12.10
N ARG A 90 -16.82 0.11 12.76
CA ARG A 90 -16.12 0.06 14.06
C ARG A 90 -14.89 -0.86 14.05
N ILE A 91 -14.24 -0.99 12.90
CA ILE A 91 -13.00 -1.74 12.72
C ILE A 91 -11.85 -0.72 12.60
N GLN A 92 -10.79 -0.90 13.40
CA GLN A 92 -9.60 -0.07 13.33
C GLN A 92 -8.41 -0.92 12.88
N PRO A 93 -8.16 -1.03 11.56
CA PRO A 93 -7.15 -1.94 11.04
C PRO A 93 -5.73 -1.41 11.17
N TRP A 94 -5.56 -0.09 11.28
CA TRP A 94 -4.33 0.60 11.63
C TRP A 94 -4.69 1.94 12.28
N SER A 95 -3.71 2.60 12.89
CA SER A 95 -3.89 3.95 13.45
C SER A 95 -2.57 4.70 13.30
N TYR A 96 -2.60 5.83 12.60
CA TYR A 96 -1.44 6.71 12.49
C TYR A 96 -1.55 7.85 13.51
N SER A 97 -0.45 8.13 14.21
CA SER A 97 -0.36 9.26 15.15
C SER A 97 0.74 10.25 14.72
N GLY A 98 0.57 11.52 15.10
CA GLY A 98 1.54 12.59 14.89
C GLY A 98 1.11 13.68 13.91
N ARG A 99 1.97 14.71 13.76
CA ARG A 99 1.68 15.95 13.01
C ARG A 99 1.35 15.75 11.53
N TYR A 100 1.88 14.69 10.92
CA TYR A 100 1.71 14.37 9.50
C TYR A 100 0.65 13.29 9.26
N ALA A 101 -0.05 12.84 10.30
CA ALA A 101 -1.17 11.92 10.18
C ALA A 101 -2.44 12.72 9.86
N LEU A 102 -3.04 12.46 8.70
CA LEU A 102 -4.30 13.08 8.32
C LEU A 102 -5.44 12.29 8.95
N GLN A 103 -6.06 12.87 9.99
CA GLN A 103 -7.19 12.27 10.74
C GLN A 103 -6.89 10.86 11.29
N GLY A 104 -5.61 10.51 11.45
CA GLY A 104 -5.18 9.17 11.85
C GLY A 104 -5.37 8.07 10.81
N ARG A 105 -5.88 8.41 9.61
CA ARG A 105 -6.24 7.45 8.55
C ARG A 105 -5.09 7.16 7.59
N ILE A 106 -4.39 8.22 7.19
CA ILE A 106 -3.20 8.16 6.34
C ILE A 106 -2.08 8.98 6.97
N SER A 107 -0.82 8.65 6.67
CA SER A 107 0.32 9.45 7.11
C SER A 107 1.16 9.89 5.92
N LEU A 108 1.30 11.21 5.76
CA LEU A 108 2.03 11.84 4.65
C LEU A 108 3.52 11.47 4.64
N LEU A 109 4.06 11.01 5.76
CA LEU A 109 5.44 10.50 5.82
C LEU A 109 5.64 9.22 4.99
N HIS A 110 4.56 8.50 4.67
CA HIS A 110 4.62 7.32 3.79
C HIS A 110 4.54 7.69 2.31
N ALA A 111 4.44 8.98 1.95
CA ALA A 111 4.39 9.41 0.56
C ALA A 111 5.54 8.86 -0.30
N PRO A 112 6.81 8.89 0.15
CA PRO A 112 7.92 8.30 -0.62
C PRO A 112 7.77 6.78 -0.81
N VAL A 113 7.23 6.08 0.19
CA VAL A 113 6.99 4.64 0.15
C VAL A 113 5.91 4.31 -0.86
N TRP A 114 4.81 5.06 -0.88
CA TRP A 114 3.72 4.86 -1.84
C TRP A 114 4.12 5.23 -3.27
N PHE A 115 4.90 6.29 -3.43
CA PHE A 115 5.49 6.67 -4.71
C PHE A 115 6.38 5.55 -5.27
N GLY A 116 7.35 5.09 -4.47
CA GLY A 116 8.26 4.02 -4.87
C GLY A 116 7.54 2.69 -5.08
N GLY A 117 6.59 2.35 -4.20
CA GLY A 117 5.77 1.16 -4.30
C GLY A 117 4.92 1.12 -5.57
N GLY A 118 4.38 2.27 -5.99
CA GLY A 118 3.62 2.39 -7.25
C GLY A 118 4.48 2.08 -8.47
N LEU A 119 5.69 2.64 -8.53
CA LEU A 119 6.65 2.36 -9.60
C LEU A 119 7.17 0.93 -9.57
N LEU A 120 7.37 0.36 -8.37
CA LEU A 120 7.77 -1.02 -8.21
C LEU A 120 6.67 -1.97 -8.70
N ILE A 121 5.40 -1.68 -8.37
CA ILE A 121 4.28 -2.44 -8.92
C ILE A 121 4.25 -2.30 -10.43
N GLU A 122 4.40 -1.09 -10.99
CA GLU A 122 4.48 -0.88 -12.45
C GLU A 122 5.56 -1.75 -13.12
N TRP A 123 6.72 -1.89 -12.48
CA TRP A 123 7.81 -2.70 -12.98
C TRP A 123 7.55 -4.22 -12.85
N ILE A 124 6.95 -4.67 -11.73
CA ILE A 124 6.69 -6.09 -11.46
C ILE A 124 5.44 -6.59 -12.21
N TYR A 125 4.47 -5.71 -12.46
CA TYR A 125 3.15 -6.08 -12.98
C TYR A 125 3.19 -6.96 -14.24
N PRO A 126 4.04 -6.67 -15.26
CA PRO A 126 4.14 -7.52 -16.45
C PRO A 126 4.51 -8.97 -16.13
N PHE A 127 5.39 -9.21 -15.16
CA PHE A 127 5.85 -10.54 -14.76
C PHE A 127 4.79 -11.35 -14.01
N ILE A 128 3.83 -10.67 -13.36
CA ILE A 128 2.69 -11.32 -12.68
C ILE A 128 1.59 -11.69 -13.69
N THR A 129 1.61 -11.04 -14.86
CA THR A 129 0.59 -11.22 -15.89
C THR A 129 0.95 -12.21 -17.00
N MET A 130 2.23 -12.58 -17.14
CA MET A 130 2.70 -13.70 -17.98
C MET A 130 2.31 -15.05 -17.37
#